data_AF-A0A960X2Y3-F1
#
_entry.id   AF-A0A960X2Y3-F1
#
_cell.length_a   1.000
_cell.length_b   1.000
_cell.length_c   1.000
_cell.angle_alpha   90.00
_cell.angle_beta   90.00
_cell.angle_gamma   90.00
#
_symmetry.space_group_name_H-M   'P 1'
#
loop_
_entity.id
_entity.type
_entity.pdbx_description
1 polymer ?
#
loop_
_entity_poly.entity_id
_entity_poly.type
_entity_poly.pdbx_seq_one_letter_code
_entity_poly.pdbx_strand_id
1 'polypeptide(L)' 'VLVDFPQRVKLAPDLQRTNLALAERFNVTHFPTLIALDGNGMEMGRLKFSDETVESLKQILENWVSTFKK' A
#
# COMPACT_ATOMS: atom_id res chain seq x y z
N VAL A 1 19.15 -10.92 -3.62
CA VAL A 1 18.59 -9.72 -4.29
C VAL A 1 18.65 -8.58 -3.30
N LEU A 2 19.47 -7.56 -3.55
CA LEU A 2 19.50 -6.36 -2.72
C LEU A 2 18.28 -5.52 -3.06
N VAL A 3 17.41 -5.35 -2.07
CA VAL A 3 16.19 -4.54 -2.17
C VAL A 3 16.60 -3.07 -2.04
N ASP A 4 17.10 -2.49 -3.14
CA ASP A 4 17.40 -1.06 -3.23
C ASP A 4 16.12 -0.32 -3.60
N PHE A 5 15.33 0.05 -2.59
CA PHE A 5 14.23 0.99 -2.73
C PHE A 5 14.78 2.43 -2.69
N PRO A 6 14.19 3.32 -3.49
CA PRO A 6 14.81 3.97 -4.64
C PRO A 6 15.97 4.92 -4.25
N GLN A 7 17.11 4.40 -3.81
CA GLN A 7 18.26 5.26 -3.52
C GLN A 7 19.10 5.52 -4.77
N ARG A 8 19.19 4.54 -5.68
CA ARG A 8 19.98 4.66 -6.93
C ARG A 8 19.23 5.27 -8.11
N VAL A 9 17.94 4.97 -8.25
CA VAL A 9 17.11 5.44 -9.37
C VAL A 9 15.94 6.23 -8.81
N LYS A 10 15.97 7.55 -9.00
CA LYS A 10 14.86 8.42 -8.62
C LYS A 10 13.71 8.25 -9.59
N LEU A 11 12.49 8.37 -9.08
CA LEU A 11 11.29 8.43 -9.91
C LEU A 11 11.31 9.70 -10.78
N ALA A 12 10.72 9.63 -11.97
CA ALA A 12 10.48 10.83 -12.76
C ALA A 12 9.61 11.83 -11.98
N PRO A 13 9.80 13.15 -12.16
CA PRO A 13 9.09 14.17 -11.37
C PRO A 13 7.57 14.03 -11.36
N ASP A 14 6.96 13.67 -12.50
CA ASP A 14 5.50 13.49 -12.59
C ASP A 14 5.00 12.29 -11.79
N LEU A 15 5.77 11.21 -11.79
CA LEU A 15 5.43 10.01 -11.00
C LEU A 15 5.59 10.29 -9.51
N GLN A 16 6.65 11.01 -9.12
CA GLN A 16 6.84 11.42 -7.73
C GLN A 16 5.69 12.32 -7.25
N ARG A 17 5.29 13.31 -8.06
CA ARG A 17 4.15 14.20 -7.75
C ARG A 17 2.85 13.41 -7.61
N THR A 18 2.59 12.46 -8.50
CA THR A 18 1.39 11.60 -8.45
C THR A 18 1.40 10.75 -7.17
N ASN A 19 2.53 10.12 -6.83
CA ASN A 19 2.65 9.30 -5.63
C ASN A 19 2.47 10.12 -4.35
N LEU A 20 3.01 11.34 -4.28
CA LEU A 20 2.82 12.26 -3.15
C LEU A 20 1.35 12.65 -3.02
N ALA A 21 0.69 13.04 -4.11
CA ALA A 21 -0.73 13.38 -4.10
C ALA A 21 -1.61 12.21 -3.65
N LEU A 22 -1.27 10.98 -4.04
CA LEU A 22 -1.96 9.77 -3.57
C LEU A 22 -1.72 9.52 -2.08
N ALA A 23 -0.48 9.65 -1.61
CA ALA A 23 -0.13 9.47 -0.21
C ALA A 23 -0.85 10.50 0.69
N GLU A 24 -0.92 11.76 0.25
CA GLU A 24 -1.66 12.83 0.93
C GLU A 24 -3.17 12.55 0.93
N ARG A 25 -3.75 12.26 -0.24
CA ARG A 25 -5.19 11.98 -0.40
C ARG A 25 -5.66 10.86 0.53
N PHE A 26 -4.84 9.81 0.70
CA PHE A 26 -5.17 8.65 1.52
C PHE A 26 -4.46 8.64 2.87
N ASN A 27 -3.84 9.74 3.29
CA ASN A 27 -3.14 9.86 4.58
C ASN A 27 -2.22 8.67 4.90
N VAL A 28 -1.35 8.30 3.95
CA VAL A 28 -0.39 7.20 4.10
C VAL A 28 0.84 7.71 4.86
N THR A 29 0.97 7.33 6.13
CA THR A 29 2.05 7.80 7.02
C THR A 29 3.04 6.71 7.43
N HIS A 30 2.70 5.45 7.19
CA HIS A 30 3.50 4.28 7.60
C HIS A 30 3.50 3.23 6.50
N PHE A 31 4.57 2.45 6.42
CA PHE A 31 4.72 1.36 5.47
C PHE A 31 4.94 0.02 6.19
N PRO A 32 4.49 -1.10 5.60
CA PRO A 32 3.61 -1.18 4.43
C PRO A 32 2.15 -0.79 4.77
N THR A 33 1.43 -0.22 3.80
CA THR A 33 -0.02 0.07 3.89
C THR A 33 -0.69 -0.37 2.58
N LEU A 34 -1.80 -1.09 2.66
CA LEU A 34 -2.66 -1.40 1.50
C LEU A 34 -4.02 -0.71 1.66
N ILE A 35 -4.56 -0.20 0.55
CA ILE A 35 -5.85 0.48 0.49
C ILE A 35 -6.66 -0.14 -0.65
N ALA A 36 -7.90 -0.55 -0.37
CA ALA A 36 -8.88 -0.92 -1.38
C ALA A 36 -9.72 0.30 -1.76
N LEU A 37 -9.87 0.52 -3.06
CA LEU A 37 -10.73 1.57 -3.62
C LEU A 37 -11.89 0.95 -4.41
N ASP A 38 -13.02 1.63 -4.43
CA ASP A 38 -14.13 1.32 -5.34
C ASP A 38 -13.88 1.87 -6.77
N GLY A 39 -14.85 1.67 -7.68
CA GLY A 39 -14.77 2.17 -9.05
C GLY A 39 -14.77 3.71 -9.18
N ASN A 40 -15.13 4.43 -8.12
CA ASN A 40 -15.11 5.89 -8.05
C ASN A 40 -13.85 6.44 -7.35
N GLY A 41 -12.96 5.55 -6.88
CA GLY A 41 -11.76 5.92 -6.13
C GLY A 41 -12.01 6.31 -4.67
N MET A 42 -13.13 5.86 -4.08
CA MET A 42 -13.40 5.97 -2.65
C MET A 42 -12.79 4.80 -1.88
N GLU A 43 -12.24 5.07 -0.69
CA GLU A 43 -11.66 4.05 0.19
C GLU A 43 -12.77 3.13 0.73
N MET A 44 -12.71 1.84 0.37
CA MET A 44 -13.58 0.79 0.93
C MET A 44 -12.96 0.08 2.12
N GLY A 45 -11.63 0.11 2.23
CA GLY A 45 -10.92 -0.54 3.31
C GLY A 45 -9.43 -0.30 3.27
N ARG A 46 -8.79 -0.52 4.42
CA ARG A 46 -7.35 -0.34 4.61
C ARG A 46 -6.79 -1.45 5.48
N LEU A 47 -5.61 -1.93 5.08
CA LEU A 47 -4.84 -2.90 5.81
C LEU A 47 -3.55 -2.26 6.30
N LYS A 48 -3.37 -2.28 7.62
CA LYS A 48 -2.12 -1.92 8.28
C LYS A 48 -1.41 -3.21 8.66
N PHE A 49 -0.12 -3.27 8.38
CA PHE A 49 0.69 -4.39 8.82
C PHE A 49 1.38 -4.01 10.12
N SER A 50 1.17 -4.84 11.15
CA SER A 50 1.70 -4.65 12.49
C SER A 50 2.90 -5.55 12.81
N ASP A 51 3.24 -6.46 11.90
CA ASP A 51 4.32 -7.44 12.01
C ASP A 51 5.13 -7.44 10.70
N GLU A 52 6.40 -7.80 10.79
CA GLU A 52 7.41 -7.65 9.74
C GLU A 52 7.71 -8.98 9.02
N THR A 53 7.14 -10.10 9.47
CA THR A 53 7.36 -11.40 8.83
C THR A 53 6.49 -11.58 7.58
N VAL A 54 7.05 -12.17 6.52
CA VAL A 54 6.32 -12.42 5.26
C VAL A 54 5.07 -13.26 5.47
N GLU A 55 5.15 -14.25 6.37
CA GLU A 55 4.05 -15.11 6.76
C GLU A 55 2.91 -14.33 7.42
N SER A 56 3.23 -13.39 8.33
CA SER A 56 2.22 -12.53 8.93
C SER A 56 1.55 -11.64 7.89
N LEU A 57 2.32 -11.04 6.97
CA LEU A 57 1.79 -10.22 5.87
C LEU A 57 0.82 -11.03 5.01
N LYS A 58 1.20 -12.28 4.67
CA LYS A 58 0.37 -13.19 3.88
C LYS A 58 -0.93 -13.52 4.59
N GLN A 59 -0.88 -13.89 5.87
CA GLN A 59 -2.08 -14.25 6.64
C GLN A 59 -3.05 -13.07 6.78
N ILE A 60 -2.50 -11.88 7.07
CA ILE A 60 -3.29 -10.65 7.17
C ILE A 60 -3.99 -10.35 5.83
N LEU A 61 -3.28 -10.52 4.71
CA LEU A 61 -3.83 -10.31 3.37
C LEU A 61 -4.90 -11.34 3.00
N GLU A 62 -4.66 -12.63 3.24
CA GLU A 62 -5.62 -13.70 2.93
C GLU A 62 -6.93 -13.52 3.71
N ASN A 63 -6.83 -13.19 5.00
CA ASN A 63 -7.99 -12.88 5.84
C ASN A 63 -8.77 -11.68 5.28
N TRP A 64 -8.08 -10.61 4.91
CA TRP A 64 -8.70 -9.42 4.35
C TRP A 64 -9.40 -9.72 3.02
N VAL A 65 -8.76 -10.42 2.08
CA VAL A 65 -9.37 -10.80 0.78
C VAL A 65 -10.62 -11.65 0.97
N SER A 66 -10.61 -12.59 1.92
CA SER A 66 -11.79 -13.41 2.21
C SER A 66 -13.01 -12.59 2.69
N THR A 67 -12.76 -11.45 3.33
CA THR A 67 -13.82 -10.55 3.82
C THR A 67 -14.55 -9.85 2.68
N PHE A 68 -13.84 -9.56 1.58
CA PHE A 68 -14.38 -8.85 0.41
C PHE A 68 -14.85 -9.76 -0.72
N LYS A 69 -14.61 -11.08 -0.64
CA LYS A 69 -15.07 -12.08 -1.61
C LYS A 69 -16.47 -12.64 -1.34
N LYS A 70 -17.23 -12.08 -0.39
CA LYS A 70 -18.61 -12.48 -0.12
C LYS A 70 -19.58 -12.02 -1.21
#